data_AF-A0A4Q4BQK7-F1
#
_entry.id   AF-A0A4Q4BQK7-F1
#
_cell.length_a   1.000
_cell.length_b   1.000
_cell.length_c   1.000
_cell.angle_alpha   90.00
_cell.angle_beta   90.00
_cell.angle_gamma   90.00
#
_symmetry.space_group_name_H-M   'P 1'
#
loop_
_entity.id
_entity.type
_entity.pdbx_description
1 polymer ?
#
loop_
_entity_poly.entity_id
_entity_poly.type
_entity_poly.pdbx_seq_one_letter_code
_entity_poly.pdbx_strand_id
1 'polypeptide(L)'
;DKLRYHKIIIMTDADVDGAHIRTLLLTFFFRQMPALIEGGYLYIAQPPLYKVARGKSEVYLKDQAALDDYLVEMGTEGAILRLTDGTEIAGNDLARVIEGARQFRRVLDAFPTHYPRAILEQAALAGAFDPGSADADLQAVADTVAKRLNLIAPEFEQGWQGRITQDHGIRLSRILRGVEELRTLDGAVLRSGEARRLSQVAGQYRDIYRDPARLVRKDREQAIHGPIDLLKSILAEGEKGLTLQRYKGLGEMNPDQLWETTLDPEARTLLQVKVDDLAEADDIFSKLMGDVVEPRREFIQQNALSVEHLDF
;
A
#
# COMPACT_ATOMS: atom_id res chain seq x y z
N ASP A 1 33.73 14.26 28.32
CA ASP A 1 33.97 14.13 29.78
C ASP A 1 32.78 14.47 30.70
N LYS A 2 31.86 15.39 30.34
CA LYS A 2 30.67 15.69 31.19
C LYS A 2 29.33 15.43 30.48
N LEU A 3 29.05 14.17 30.10
CA LEU A 3 27.73 13.76 29.62
C LEU A 3 26.89 13.23 30.78
N ARG A 4 25.84 13.96 31.19
CA ARG A 4 24.95 13.54 32.28
C ARG A 4 23.95 12.48 31.86
N TYR A 5 23.39 12.59 30.66
CA TYR A 5 22.38 11.68 30.13
C TYR A 5 22.90 11.05 28.84
N HIS A 6 23.11 9.73 28.89
CA HIS A 6 23.62 8.94 27.75
C HIS A 6 22.49 8.47 26.83
N LYS A 7 21.24 8.87 27.10
CA LYS A 7 20.09 8.54 26.27
C LYS A 7 19.12 9.72 26.26
N ILE A 8 19.12 10.45 25.16
CA ILE A 8 18.24 11.59 24.92
C ILE A 8 17.18 11.11 23.92
N ILE A 9 15.91 11.21 24.31
CA ILE A 9 14.79 10.78 23.47
C ILE A 9 13.97 12.03 23.12
N ILE A 10 13.82 12.29 21.82
CA ILE A 10 12.95 13.31 21.28
C ILE A 10 11.59 12.65 21.00
N MET A 11 10.54 13.19 21.60
CA MET A 11 9.16 12.77 21.36
C MET A 11 8.38 14.00 20.89
N THR A 12 7.72 13.87 19.75
CA THR A 12 6.95 14.93 19.10
C THR A 12 5.69 14.33 18.48
N ASP A 13 4.68 15.15 18.22
CA ASP A 13 3.49 14.72 17.50
C ASP A 13 3.81 14.24 16.08
N ALA A 14 2.88 13.46 15.52
CA ALA A 14 2.98 12.90 14.18
C ALA A 14 2.48 13.87 13.08
N ASP A 15 2.05 15.08 13.47
CA ASP A 15 1.59 16.13 12.58
C ASP A 15 2.74 16.99 12.03
N VAL A 16 2.37 17.98 11.21
CA VAL A 16 3.31 18.88 10.52
C VAL A 16 4.11 19.72 11.52
N ASP A 17 3.48 20.19 12.60
CA ASP A 17 4.13 21.02 13.61
C ASP A 17 5.12 20.19 14.46
N GLY A 18 4.74 18.96 14.81
CA GLY A 18 5.61 17.97 15.42
C GLY A 18 6.83 17.65 14.55
N ALA A 19 6.63 17.51 13.23
CA ALA A 19 7.73 17.35 12.28
C ALA A 19 8.64 18.58 12.22
N HIS A 20 8.09 19.80 12.23
CA HIS A 20 8.87 21.03 12.23
C HIS A 20 9.76 21.16 13.47
N ILE A 21 9.21 20.96 14.68
CA ILE A 21 9.99 21.07 15.92
C ILE A 21 11.04 19.96 16.02
N ARG A 22 10.71 18.75 15.55
CA ARG A 22 11.67 17.64 15.48
C ARG A 22 12.86 18.01 14.60
N THR A 23 12.62 18.52 13.39
CA THR A 23 13.68 18.95 12.47
C THR A 23 14.54 20.06 13.07
N LEU A 24 13.93 21.06 13.73
CA LEU A 24 14.67 22.12 14.43
C LEU A 24 15.62 21.57 15.49
N LEU A 25 15.15 20.63 16.32
CA LEU A 25 15.96 19.99 17.36
C LEU A 25 17.09 19.16 16.75
N LEU A 26 16.80 18.38 15.70
CA LEU A 26 17.81 17.57 15.02
C LEU A 26 18.92 18.43 14.41
N THR A 27 18.57 19.51 13.70
CA THR A 27 19.54 20.48 13.15
C THR A 27 20.35 21.15 14.25
N PHE A 28 19.73 21.49 15.38
CA PHE A 28 20.44 22.04 16.53
C PHE A 28 21.48 21.06 17.09
N PHE A 29 21.10 19.80 17.33
CA PHE A 29 22.03 18.77 17.78
C PHE A 29 23.16 18.53 16.77
N PHE A 30 22.84 18.51 15.47
CA PHE A 30 23.82 18.34 14.41
C PHE A 30 24.87 19.46 14.40
N ARG A 31 24.42 20.72 14.43
CA ARG A 31 25.31 21.88 14.31
C ARG A 31 26.07 22.19 15.59
N GLN A 32 25.44 22.02 16.75
CA GLN A 32 26.00 22.48 18.03
C GLN A 32 26.61 21.35 18.85
N MET A 33 26.12 20.11 18.69
CA MET A 33 26.50 18.96 19.52
C MET A 33 26.67 17.66 18.71
N PRO A 34 27.45 17.66 17.61
CA PRO A 34 27.59 16.49 16.72
C PRO A 34 28.10 15.25 17.45
N ALA A 35 28.96 15.43 18.46
CA ALA A 35 29.49 14.34 19.30
C ALA A 35 28.38 13.52 20.01
N LEU A 36 27.19 14.09 20.24
CA LEU A 36 26.06 13.34 20.81
C LEU A 36 25.44 12.36 19.82
N ILE A 37 25.43 12.73 18.54
CA ILE A 37 24.90 11.90 17.45
C ILE A 37 25.93 10.84 17.09
N GLU A 38 27.20 11.23 16.91
CA GLU A 38 28.32 10.29 16.64
C GLU A 38 28.48 9.26 17.76
N GLY A 39 28.25 9.67 19.01
CA GLY A 39 28.24 8.79 20.18
C GLY A 39 26.98 7.92 20.30
N GLY A 40 25.99 8.06 19.42
CA GLY A 40 24.77 7.24 19.41
C GLY A 40 23.84 7.51 20.59
N TYR A 41 23.85 8.72 21.16
CA TYR A 41 23.07 9.06 22.36
C TYR A 41 21.69 9.68 22.07
N LEU A 42 21.40 10.03 20.81
CA LEU A 42 20.16 10.68 20.40
C LEU A 42 19.18 9.69 19.74
N TYR A 43 17.94 9.70 20.21
CA TYR A 43 16.87 8.81 19.77
C TYR A 43 15.58 9.58 19.51
N ILE A 44 14.75 9.06 18.62
CA ILE A 44 13.39 9.55 18.34
C ILE A 44 12.40 8.48 18.83
N ALA A 45 11.43 8.87 19.64
CA ALA A 45 10.35 7.99 20.05
C ALA A 45 9.43 7.65 18.86
N GLN A 46 8.90 6.43 18.84
CA GLN A 46 7.97 5.96 17.82
C GLN A 46 6.64 5.58 18.49
N PRO A 47 5.79 6.57 18.85
CA PRO A 47 4.47 6.29 19.40
C PRO A 47 3.59 5.54 18.37
N PRO A 48 2.60 4.76 18.81
CA PRO A 48 1.71 4.05 17.90
C PRO A 48 0.80 5.02 17.13
N LEU A 49 0.59 4.74 15.84
CA LEU A 49 -0.32 5.51 15.00
C LEU A 49 -1.78 5.08 15.19
N TYR A 50 -2.01 3.80 15.52
CA TYR A 50 -3.35 3.22 15.66
C TYR A 50 -3.50 2.48 16.97
N LYS A 51 -4.71 2.55 17.53
CA LYS A 51 -5.22 1.60 18.52
C LYS A 51 -6.38 0.84 17.88
N VAL A 52 -6.30 -0.48 17.90
CA VAL A 52 -7.33 -1.39 17.41
C VAL A 52 -7.93 -2.13 18.58
N ALA A 53 -9.24 -2.08 18.73
CA ALA A 53 -9.97 -2.82 19.75
C ALA A 53 -10.95 -3.82 19.15
N ARG A 54 -10.96 -5.06 19.66
CA ARG A 54 -11.91 -6.11 19.30
C ARG A 54 -12.41 -6.82 20.55
N GLY A 55 -13.65 -6.51 20.96
CA GLY A 55 -14.21 -7.00 22.21
C GLY A 55 -13.42 -6.49 23.41
N LYS A 56 -12.68 -7.38 24.10
CA LYS A 56 -11.83 -7.03 25.26
C LYS A 56 -10.34 -6.91 24.94
N SER A 57 -9.94 -7.27 23.72
CA SER A 57 -8.54 -7.18 23.29
C SER A 57 -8.29 -5.83 22.65
N GLU A 58 -7.19 -5.19 23.03
CA GLU A 58 -6.71 -3.94 22.45
C GLU A 58 -5.26 -4.13 22.01
N VAL A 59 -4.92 -3.59 20.85
CA VAL A 59 -3.57 -3.68 20.26
C VAL A 59 -3.17 -2.30 19.73
N TYR A 60 -1.93 -1.91 19.99
CA TYR A 60 -1.33 -0.70 19.48
C TYR A 60 -0.48 -1.01 18.25
N LEU A 61 -0.71 -0.29 17.16
CA LEU A 61 -0.03 -0.51 15.88
C LEU A 61 0.72 0.76 15.48
N LYS A 62 2.00 0.58 15.15
CA LYS A 62 2.95 1.68 14.92
C LYS A 62 2.67 2.50 13.66
N ASP A 63 2.18 1.86 12.60
CA ASP A 63 2.05 2.47 11.28
C ASP A 63 0.94 1.79 10.46
N GLN A 64 0.71 2.28 9.24
CA GLN A 64 -0.27 1.71 8.32
C GLN A 64 0.07 0.28 7.90
N ALA A 65 1.36 -0.05 7.76
CA ALA A 65 1.78 -1.39 7.36
C ALA A 65 1.41 -2.43 8.44
N ALA A 66 1.63 -2.09 9.72
CA ALA A 66 1.23 -2.91 10.85
C ALA A 66 -0.30 -3.05 10.95
N LEU A 67 -1.07 -2.00 10.62
CA LEU A 67 -2.51 -2.09 10.51
C LEU A 67 -2.94 -3.06 9.40
N ASP A 68 -2.40 -2.90 8.19
CA ASP A 68 -2.68 -3.81 7.07
C ASP A 68 -2.33 -5.27 7.41
N ASP A 69 -1.19 -5.52 8.05
CA ASP A 69 -0.77 -6.86 8.49
C ASP A 69 -1.76 -7.45 9.50
N TYR A 70 -2.15 -6.66 10.51
CA TYR A 70 -3.13 -7.07 11.51
C TYR A 70 -4.50 -7.40 10.89
N LEU A 71 -4.97 -6.56 9.96
CA LEU A 71 -6.23 -6.78 9.26
C LEU A 71 -6.18 -8.04 8.38
N VAL A 72 -5.06 -8.29 7.70
CA VAL A 72 -4.86 -9.51 6.92
C VAL A 72 -4.89 -10.74 7.80
N GLU A 73 -4.21 -10.73 8.94
CA GLU A 73 -4.21 -11.85 9.90
C GLU A 73 -5.64 -12.16 10.37
N MET A 74 -6.38 -11.14 10.82
CA MET A 74 -7.77 -11.26 11.29
C MET A 74 -8.77 -11.64 10.19
N GLY A 75 -8.52 -11.20 8.95
CA GLY A 75 -9.34 -11.51 7.79
C GLY A 75 -9.11 -12.93 7.28
N THR A 76 -7.88 -13.43 7.39
CA THR A 76 -7.49 -14.79 6.95
C THR A 76 -7.97 -15.86 7.92
N GLU A 77 -8.13 -15.53 9.20
CA GLU A 77 -8.59 -16.48 10.22
C GLU A 77 -9.97 -17.08 9.88
N GLY A 78 -9.98 -18.40 9.68
CA GLY A 78 -11.17 -19.18 9.33
C GLY A 78 -11.66 -18.98 7.89
N ALA A 79 -10.87 -18.35 7.03
CA ALA A 79 -11.16 -18.18 5.61
C ALA A 79 -10.59 -19.35 4.79
N ILE A 80 -11.33 -19.74 3.75
CA ILE A 80 -10.95 -20.77 2.79
C ILE A 80 -11.22 -20.21 1.38
N LEU A 81 -10.23 -20.26 0.50
CA LEU A 81 -10.42 -19.93 -0.90
C LEU A 81 -10.67 -21.22 -1.69
N ARG A 82 -11.90 -21.41 -2.16
CA ARG A 82 -12.32 -22.57 -2.95
C ARG A 82 -12.24 -22.25 -4.44
N LEU A 83 -11.50 -23.06 -5.19
CA LEU A 83 -11.38 -22.95 -6.64
C LEU A 83 -12.50 -23.71 -7.34
N THR A 84 -12.68 -23.46 -8.64
CA THR A 84 -13.73 -24.07 -9.45
C THR A 84 -13.58 -25.59 -9.61
N ASP A 85 -12.35 -26.10 -9.53
CA ASP A 85 -12.04 -27.53 -9.59
C ASP A 85 -12.27 -28.27 -8.25
N GLY A 86 -12.70 -27.56 -7.20
CA GLY A 86 -12.93 -28.09 -5.87
C GLY A 86 -11.72 -28.01 -4.94
N THR A 87 -10.56 -27.53 -5.39
CA THR A 87 -9.39 -27.29 -4.54
C THR A 87 -9.71 -26.24 -3.47
N GLU A 88 -9.34 -26.50 -2.23
CA GLU A 88 -9.49 -25.57 -1.11
C GLU A 88 -8.12 -25.11 -0.61
N ILE A 89 -7.92 -23.80 -0.57
CA ILE A 89 -6.69 -23.15 -0.10
C ILE A 89 -7.00 -22.46 1.24
N ALA A 90 -6.32 -22.87 2.30
CA ALA A 90 -6.56 -22.39 3.66
C ALA A 90 -5.26 -22.22 4.45
N GLY A 91 -5.33 -21.58 5.62
CA GLY A 91 -4.20 -21.44 6.54
C GLY A 91 -2.98 -20.78 5.89
N ASN A 92 -1.79 -21.38 6.07
CA ASN A 92 -0.54 -20.85 5.54
C ASN A 92 -0.52 -20.76 4.01
N ASP A 93 -1.25 -21.62 3.31
CA ASP A 93 -1.31 -21.58 1.85
C ASP A 93 -2.12 -20.38 1.38
N LEU A 94 -3.23 -20.08 2.06
CA LEU A 94 -4.01 -18.88 1.81
C LEU A 94 -3.21 -17.62 2.16
N ALA A 95 -2.46 -17.64 3.27
CA ALA A 95 -1.59 -16.52 3.64
C ALA A 95 -0.55 -16.22 2.54
N ARG A 96 0.04 -17.25 1.91
CA ARG A 96 0.96 -17.08 0.77
C ARG A 96 0.27 -16.45 -0.44
N VAL A 97 -0.96 -16.87 -0.75
CA VAL A 97 -1.75 -16.28 -1.85
C VAL A 97 -2.09 -14.82 -1.57
N ILE A 98 -2.46 -14.48 -0.33
CA ILE A 98 -2.77 -13.10 0.07
C ILE A 98 -1.52 -12.22 0.02
N GLU A 99 -0.36 -12.72 0.43
CA GLU A 99 0.90 -11.98 0.27
C GLU A 99 1.23 -11.76 -1.21
N GLY A 100 0.99 -12.77 -2.06
CA GLY A 100 1.02 -12.61 -3.52
C GLY A 100 0.10 -11.49 -4.01
N ALA A 101 -1.12 -11.39 -3.48
CA ALA A 101 -2.05 -10.32 -3.79
C ALA A 101 -1.59 -8.93 -3.31
N ARG A 102 -0.93 -8.83 -2.14
CA ARG A 102 -0.32 -7.58 -1.66
C ARG A 102 0.83 -7.14 -2.55
N GLN A 103 1.66 -8.07 -3.00
CA GLN A 103 2.73 -7.80 -3.97
C GLN A 103 2.14 -7.35 -5.30
N PHE A 104 1.09 -8.01 -5.77
CA PHE A 104 0.37 -7.64 -6.99
C PHE A 104 -0.15 -6.21 -6.90
N ARG A 105 -0.84 -5.84 -5.80
CA ARG A 105 -1.33 -4.48 -5.54
C ARG A 105 -0.20 -3.44 -5.58
N ARG A 106 0.92 -3.70 -4.89
CA ARG A 106 2.09 -2.79 -4.87
C ARG A 106 2.65 -2.52 -6.27
N VAL A 107 2.75 -3.54 -7.12
CA VAL A 107 3.22 -3.36 -8.49
C VAL A 107 2.18 -2.66 -9.35
N LEU A 108 0.90 -2.97 -9.16
CA LEU A 108 -0.23 -2.35 -9.86
C LEU A 108 -0.33 -0.86 -9.56
N ASP A 109 -0.10 -0.44 -8.31
CA ASP A 109 -0.16 0.96 -7.88
C ASP A 109 0.99 1.81 -8.44
N ALA A 110 2.08 1.18 -8.90
CA ALA A 110 3.18 1.87 -9.56
C ALA A 110 2.86 2.28 -11.02
N PHE A 111 1.77 1.79 -11.60
CA PHE A 111 1.34 2.23 -12.94
C PHE A 111 0.77 3.65 -12.88
N PRO A 112 0.94 4.45 -13.96
CA PRO A 112 0.33 5.76 -14.07
C PRO A 112 -1.18 5.76 -13.82
N THR A 113 -1.68 6.79 -13.14
CA THR A 113 -3.03 6.79 -12.57
C THR A 113 -4.15 6.87 -13.60
N HIS A 114 -3.87 7.24 -14.85
CA HIS A 114 -4.86 7.25 -15.92
C HIS A 114 -5.20 5.84 -16.45
N TYR A 115 -4.38 4.83 -16.17
CA TYR A 115 -4.73 3.44 -16.48
C TYR A 115 -5.66 2.88 -15.38
N PRO A 116 -6.83 2.33 -15.74
CA PRO A 116 -7.71 1.73 -14.76
C PRO A 116 -7.10 0.43 -14.21
N ARG A 117 -7.04 0.31 -12.89
CA ARG A 117 -6.40 -0.81 -12.18
C ARG A 117 -7.09 -2.13 -12.49
N ALA A 118 -8.42 -2.14 -12.54
CA ALA A 118 -9.19 -3.33 -12.90
C ALA A 118 -8.85 -3.86 -14.31
N ILE A 119 -8.57 -2.97 -15.26
CA ILE A 119 -8.19 -3.37 -16.63
C ILE A 119 -6.76 -3.94 -16.64
N LEU A 120 -5.83 -3.27 -15.95
CA LEU A 120 -4.45 -3.75 -15.80
C LEU A 120 -4.39 -5.11 -15.09
N GLU A 121 -5.19 -5.30 -14.04
CA GLU A 121 -5.29 -6.57 -13.32
C GLU A 121 -5.73 -7.70 -14.25
N GLN A 122 -6.84 -7.51 -14.98
CA GLN A 122 -7.33 -8.55 -15.90
C GLN A 122 -6.40 -8.76 -17.10
N ALA A 123 -5.71 -7.72 -17.56
CA ALA A 123 -4.66 -7.85 -18.57
C ALA A 123 -3.48 -8.69 -18.08
N ALA A 124 -3.03 -8.50 -16.83
CA ALA A 124 -1.97 -9.30 -16.23
C ALA A 124 -2.37 -10.77 -16.06
N LEU A 125 -3.60 -11.02 -15.61
CA LEU A 125 -4.14 -12.37 -15.47
C LEU A 125 -4.40 -13.05 -16.83
N ALA A 126 -4.62 -12.29 -17.89
CA ALA A 126 -4.68 -12.80 -19.26
C ALA A 126 -3.30 -13.08 -19.88
N GLY A 127 -2.20 -12.72 -19.22
CA GLY A 127 -0.85 -12.83 -19.78
C GLY A 127 -0.49 -11.78 -20.82
N ALA A 128 -1.18 -10.62 -20.81
CA ALA A 128 -0.90 -9.52 -21.74
C ALA A 128 0.51 -8.92 -21.57
N PHE A 129 1.08 -9.04 -20.37
CA PHE A 129 2.40 -8.53 -20.02
C PHE A 129 3.50 -9.61 -20.06
N ASP A 130 3.16 -10.84 -20.46
CA ASP A 130 4.14 -11.92 -20.50
C ASP A 130 5.15 -11.68 -21.62
N PRO A 131 6.45 -12.00 -21.39
CA PRO A 131 7.48 -11.82 -22.41
C PRO A 131 7.11 -12.52 -23.72
N GLY A 132 7.08 -11.77 -24.82
CA GLY A 132 6.77 -12.28 -26.17
C GLY A 132 5.29 -12.52 -26.46
N SER A 133 4.39 -12.40 -25.47
CA SER A 133 2.95 -12.61 -25.67
C SER A 133 2.35 -11.57 -26.63
N ALA A 134 2.65 -10.29 -26.38
CA ALA A 134 2.23 -9.17 -27.23
C ALA A 134 2.86 -9.20 -28.63
N ASP A 135 4.05 -9.79 -28.79
CA ASP A 135 4.76 -9.85 -30.07
C ASP A 135 4.29 -11.05 -30.93
N ALA A 136 3.80 -12.11 -30.30
CA ALA A 136 3.34 -13.32 -30.98
C ALA A 136 1.95 -13.13 -31.62
N ASP A 137 0.96 -12.72 -30.83
CA ASP A 137 -0.40 -12.46 -31.32
C ASP A 137 -1.13 -11.46 -30.40
N LEU A 138 -0.93 -10.18 -30.68
CA LEU A 138 -1.53 -9.09 -29.90
C LEU A 138 -3.07 -9.08 -29.97
N GLN A 139 -3.66 -9.57 -31.06
CA GLN A 139 -5.12 -9.63 -31.18
C GLN A 139 -5.69 -10.74 -30.30
N ALA A 140 -5.05 -11.92 -30.26
CA ALA A 140 -5.44 -12.98 -29.33
C ALA A 140 -5.29 -12.56 -27.86
N VAL A 141 -4.26 -11.76 -27.54
CA VAL A 141 -4.13 -11.12 -26.21
C VAL A 141 -5.33 -10.22 -25.93
N ALA A 142 -5.65 -9.28 -26.83
CA ALA A 142 -6.78 -8.37 -26.67
C ALA A 142 -8.12 -9.13 -26.47
N ASP A 143 -8.35 -10.19 -27.24
CA ASP A 143 -9.53 -11.03 -27.13
C ASP A 143 -9.58 -11.79 -25.80
N THR A 144 -8.43 -12.25 -25.29
CA THR A 144 -8.35 -12.94 -24.00
C THR A 144 -8.61 -11.99 -22.84
N VAL A 145 -8.08 -10.75 -22.89
CA VAL A 145 -8.40 -9.72 -21.90
C VAL A 145 -9.89 -9.39 -21.91
N ALA A 146 -10.49 -9.22 -23.09
CA ALA A 146 -11.92 -8.95 -23.23
C ALA A 146 -12.79 -10.09 -22.66
N LYS A 147 -12.42 -11.36 -22.91
CA LYS A 147 -13.09 -12.54 -22.31
C LYS A 147 -13.05 -12.50 -20.78
N ARG A 148 -11.90 -12.17 -20.19
CA ARG A 148 -11.78 -12.02 -18.73
C ARG A 148 -12.64 -10.88 -18.19
N LEU A 149 -12.69 -9.75 -18.88
CA LEU A 149 -13.55 -8.64 -18.47
C LEU A 149 -15.04 -9.02 -18.51
N ASN A 150 -15.46 -9.83 -19.48
CA ASN A 150 -16.83 -10.36 -19.53
C ASN A 150 -17.13 -11.36 -18.40
N LEU A 151 -16.13 -12.15 -17.97
CA LEU A 151 -16.26 -13.11 -16.87
C LEU A 151 -16.58 -12.45 -15.53
N ILE A 152 -16.08 -11.23 -15.31
CA ILE A 152 -16.24 -10.48 -14.07
C ILE A 152 -17.35 -9.42 -14.15
N ALA A 153 -17.86 -9.14 -15.35
CA ALA A 153 -18.92 -8.17 -15.57
C ALA A 153 -20.30 -8.78 -15.22
N PRO A 154 -21.21 -8.01 -14.61
CA PRO A 154 -22.62 -8.40 -14.54
C PRO A 154 -23.17 -8.69 -15.93
N GLU A 155 -24.15 -9.59 -16.05
CA GLU A 155 -24.70 -10.07 -17.33
C GLU A 155 -25.09 -8.94 -18.29
N PHE A 156 -25.70 -7.87 -17.78
CA PHE A 156 -26.14 -6.70 -18.55
C PHE A 156 -25.00 -5.70 -18.89
N GLU A 157 -23.79 -5.92 -18.40
CA GLU A 157 -22.61 -5.10 -18.69
C GLU A 157 -21.51 -5.84 -19.48
N GLN A 158 -21.78 -7.07 -19.90
CA GLN A 158 -20.93 -7.83 -20.80
C GLN A 158 -20.88 -7.20 -22.20
N GLY A 159 -20.05 -7.76 -23.08
CA GLY A 159 -19.86 -7.30 -24.45
C GLY A 159 -18.54 -6.59 -24.69
N TRP A 160 -17.56 -6.77 -23.81
CA TRP A 160 -16.20 -6.33 -24.06
C TRP A 160 -15.62 -6.97 -25.31
N GLN A 161 -14.99 -6.16 -26.15
CA GLN A 161 -14.27 -6.55 -27.36
C GLN A 161 -12.85 -5.99 -27.31
N GLY A 162 -11.87 -6.79 -27.75
CA GLY A 162 -10.48 -6.39 -27.85
C GLY A 162 -10.09 -6.08 -29.29
N ARG A 163 -9.35 -4.99 -29.51
CA ARG A 163 -8.74 -4.64 -30.79
C ARG A 163 -7.33 -4.12 -30.58
N ILE A 164 -6.43 -4.44 -31.50
CA ILE A 164 -5.09 -3.85 -31.51
C ILE A 164 -5.13 -2.37 -31.87
N THR A 165 -4.14 -1.62 -31.40
CA THR A 165 -3.92 -0.21 -31.77
C THR A 165 -2.64 -0.05 -32.61
N GLN A 166 -2.50 1.10 -33.28
CA GLN A 166 -1.37 1.36 -34.20
C GLN A 166 0.00 1.37 -33.50
N ASP A 167 0.02 1.72 -32.22
CA ASP A 167 1.22 1.74 -31.36
C ASP A 167 1.55 0.37 -30.76
N HIS A 168 0.96 -0.71 -31.28
CA HIS A 168 1.07 -2.07 -30.74
C HIS A 168 0.62 -2.17 -29.28
N GLY A 169 -0.48 -1.48 -28.96
CA GLY A 169 -1.24 -1.62 -27.72
C GLY A 169 -2.56 -2.37 -27.95
N ILE A 170 -3.41 -2.39 -26.93
CA ILE A 170 -4.77 -2.94 -27.00
C ILE A 170 -5.81 -1.91 -26.58
N ARG A 171 -6.94 -1.94 -27.29
CA ARG A 171 -8.15 -1.20 -26.99
C ARG A 171 -9.25 -2.20 -26.63
N LEU A 172 -9.91 -1.93 -25.51
CA LEU A 172 -11.02 -2.70 -24.98
C LEU A 172 -12.25 -1.80 -25.01
N SER A 173 -13.32 -2.24 -25.67
CA SER A 173 -14.56 -1.46 -25.72
C SER A 173 -15.80 -2.30 -25.46
N ARG A 174 -16.85 -1.67 -24.95
CA ARG A 174 -18.20 -2.23 -24.81
C ARG A 174 -19.25 -1.14 -24.98
N ILE A 175 -20.50 -1.51 -25.21
CA ILE A 175 -21.64 -0.58 -25.17
C ILE A 175 -22.39 -0.81 -23.86
N LEU A 176 -22.42 0.20 -23.00
CA LEU A 176 -23.15 0.18 -21.75
C LEU A 176 -24.27 1.23 -21.81
N ARG A 177 -25.52 0.77 -21.77
CA ARG A 177 -26.72 1.65 -21.82
C ARG A 177 -26.70 2.64 -23.01
N GLY A 178 -26.23 2.18 -24.16
CA GLY A 178 -26.14 2.99 -25.39
C GLY A 178 -24.91 3.90 -25.48
N VAL A 179 -24.04 3.91 -24.47
CA VAL A 179 -22.78 4.67 -24.47
C VAL A 179 -21.61 3.72 -24.70
N GLU A 180 -20.73 4.05 -25.63
CA GLU A 180 -19.48 3.31 -25.82
C GLU A 180 -18.49 3.63 -24.69
N GLU A 181 -18.09 2.60 -23.95
CA GLU A 181 -16.99 2.68 -23.02
C GLU A 181 -15.72 2.17 -23.72
N LEU A 182 -14.63 2.92 -23.61
CA LEU A 182 -13.36 2.61 -24.24
C LEU A 182 -12.22 2.71 -23.21
N ARG A 183 -11.41 1.66 -23.13
CA ARG A 183 -10.20 1.56 -22.32
C ARG A 183 -9.03 1.18 -23.20
N THR A 184 -7.90 1.85 -23.05
CA THR A 184 -6.70 1.60 -23.86
C THR A 184 -5.53 1.29 -22.95
N LEU A 185 -4.81 0.23 -23.28
CA LEU A 185 -3.46 -0.02 -22.81
C LEU A 185 -2.55 0.18 -24.01
N ASP A 186 -1.89 1.32 -24.08
CA ASP A 186 -0.96 1.63 -25.17
C ASP A 186 0.23 0.66 -25.22
N GLY A 187 0.95 0.68 -26.33
CA GLY A 187 2.07 -0.22 -26.51
C GLY A 187 3.20 0.02 -25.51
N ALA A 188 3.39 1.27 -25.07
CA ALA A 188 4.41 1.61 -24.09
C ALA A 188 4.13 0.95 -22.73
N VAL A 189 2.88 0.98 -22.25
CA VAL A 189 2.49 0.34 -20.99
C VAL A 189 2.56 -1.18 -21.06
N LEU A 190 2.23 -1.80 -22.20
CA LEU A 190 2.36 -3.27 -22.35
C LEU A 190 3.81 -3.76 -22.23
N ARG A 191 4.79 -2.90 -22.54
CA ARG A 191 6.23 -3.22 -22.57
C ARG A 191 7.04 -2.52 -21.46
N SER A 192 6.35 -1.89 -20.51
CA SER A 192 6.99 -1.13 -19.44
C SER A 192 7.74 -2.02 -18.44
N GLY A 193 8.57 -1.41 -17.59
CA GLY A 193 9.21 -2.14 -16.49
C GLY A 193 8.17 -2.66 -15.49
N GLU A 194 7.12 -1.89 -15.25
CA GLU A 194 5.99 -2.20 -14.40
C GLU A 194 5.22 -3.42 -14.94
N ALA A 195 4.98 -3.49 -16.26
CA ALA A 195 4.36 -4.64 -16.91
C ALA A 195 5.15 -5.93 -16.70
N ARG A 196 6.48 -5.89 -16.87
CA ARG A 196 7.34 -7.05 -16.62
C ARG A 196 7.27 -7.52 -15.16
N ARG A 197 7.32 -6.58 -14.21
CA ARG A 197 7.17 -6.91 -12.78
C ARG A 197 5.79 -7.48 -12.49
N LEU A 198 4.74 -6.93 -13.10
CA LEU A 198 3.36 -7.38 -12.89
C LEU A 198 3.15 -8.78 -13.47
N SER A 199 3.72 -9.08 -14.64
CA SER A 199 3.71 -10.43 -15.24
C SER A 199 4.37 -11.46 -14.32
N GLN A 200 5.52 -11.15 -13.71
CA GLN A 200 6.21 -12.06 -12.79
C GLN A 200 5.34 -12.42 -11.59
N VAL A 201 4.74 -11.43 -10.94
CA VAL A 201 3.86 -11.66 -9.78
C VAL A 201 2.56 -12.36 -10.21
N ALA A 202 1.96 -11.93 -11.31
CA ALA A 202 0.74 -12.53 -11.84
C ALA A 202 0.94 -14.01 -12.21
N GLY A 203 2.04 -14.35 -12.88
CA GLY A 203 2.33 -15.71 -13.35
C GLY A 203 2.41 -16.74 -12.23
N GLN A 204 2.85 -16.36 -11.03
CA GLN A 204 2.92 -17.27 -9.88
C GLN A 204 1.54 -17.71 -9.37
N TYR A 205 0.53 -16.85 -9.49
CA TYR A 205 -0.81 -17.10 -8.92
C TYR A 205 -1.93 -17.10 -9.97
N ARG A 206 -1.61 -16.96 -11.26
CA ARG A 206 -2.59 -16.83 -12.35
C ARG A 206 -3.61 -17.96 -12.37
N ASP A 207 -3.18 -19.18 -12.11
CA ASP A 207 -4.05 -20.36 -12.14
C ASP A 207 -5.15 -20.32 -11.08
N ILE A 208 -4.89 -19.68 -9.92
CA ILE A 208 -5.88 -19.48 -8.85
C ILE A 208 -7.03 -18.58 -9.33
N TYR A 209 -6.73 -17.62 -10.21
CA TYR A 209 -7.68 -16.61 -10.70
C TYR A 209 -8.06 -16.82 -12.17
N ARG A 210 -7.80 -18.01 -12.72
CA ARG A 210 -8.20 -18.37 -14.09
C ARG A 210 -9.71 -18.24 -14.23
N ASP A 211 -10.42 -18.87 -13.31
CA ASP A 211 -11.87 -18.82 -13.13
C ASP A 211 -12.20 -18.15 -11.78
N PRO A 212 -13.42 -17.62 -11.57
CA PRO A 212 -13.78 -17.01 -10.31
C PRO A 212 -13.72 -18.02 -9.16
N ALA A 213 -12.85 -17.76 -8.19
CA ALA A 213 -12.79 -18.52 -6.95
C ALA A 213 -13.88 -18.05 -5.99
N ARG A 214 -14.10 -18.78 -4.89
CA ARG A 214 -15.03 -18.40 -3.83
C ARG A 214 -14.33 -18.36 -2.49
N LEU A 215 -14.34 -17.19 -1.86
CA LEU A 215 -13.89 -17.00 -0.50
C LEU A 215 -15.01 -17.41 0.46
N VAL A 216 -14.78 -18.49 1.19
CA VAL A 216 -15.72 -19.05 2.17
C VAL A 216 -15.21 -18.71 3.57
N ARG A 217 -16.10 -18.17 4.41
CA ARG A 217 -15.83 -17.94 5.83
C ARG A 217 -17.10 -18.21 6.63
N LYS A 218 -17.10 -19.30 7.42
CA LYS A 218 -18.30 -19.82 8.09
C LYS A 218 -19.41 -20.06 7.05
N ASP A 219 -20.57 -19.45 7.23
CA ASP A 219 -21.73 -19.61 6.33
C ASP A 219 -21.79 -18.57 5.19
N ARG A 220 -20.77 -17.70 5.07
CA ARG A 220 -20.70 -16.67 4.02
C ARG A 220 -19.76 -17.10 2.92
N GLU A 221 -20.18 -16.89 1.69
CA GLU A 221 -19.39 -17.14 0.49
C GLU A 221 -19.43 -15.91 -0.41
N GLN A 222 -18.28 -15.50 -0.93
CA GLN A 222 -18.14 -14.37 -1.85
C GLN A 222 -17.31 -14.80 -3.06
N ALA A 223 -17.73 -14.42 -4.27
CA ALA A 223 -16.93 -14.62 -5.48
C ALA A 223 -15.70 -13.71 -5.46
N ILE A 224 -14.56 -14.26 -5.88
CA ILE A 224 -13.27 -13.59 -5.98
C ILE A 224 -12.80 -13.65 -7.43
N HIS A 225 -12.63 -12.48 -8.03
CA HIS A 225 -12.33 -12.35 -9.46
C HIS A 225 -10.86 -12.05 -9.77
N GLY A 226 -10.04 -11.81 -8.74
CA GLY A 226 -8.63 -11.49 -8.89
C GLY A 226 -7.93 -11.23 -7.56
N PRO A 227 -6.61 -11.00 -7.58
CA PRO A 227 -5.82 -10.67 -6.40
C PRO A 227 -6.33 -9.45 -5.63
N ILE A 228 -6.73 -8.38 -6.33
CA ILE A 228 -7.17 -7.13 -5.67
C ILE A 228 -8.49 -7.36 -4.92
N ASP A 229 -9.41 -8.11 -5.53
CA ASP A 229 -10.69 -8.47 -4.93
C ASP A 229 -10.48 -9.37 -3.69
N LEU A 230 -9.60 -10.38 -3.78
CA LEU A 230 -9.23 -11.21 -2.63
C LEU A 230 -8.71 -10.36 -1.47
N LEU A 231 -7.72 -9.50 -1.73
CA LEU A 231 -7.10 -8.68 -0.70
C LEU A 231 -8.12 -7.73 -0.08
N LYS A 232 -8.98 -7.10 -0.90
CA LYS A 232 -10.05 -6.23 -0.42
C LYS A 232 -11.03 -6.98 0.47
N SER A 233 -11.47 -8.18 0.08
CA SER A 233 -12.36 -9.00 0.89
C SER A 233 -11.74 -9.42 2.22
N ILE A 234 -10.45 -9.80 2.21
CA ILE A 234 -9.72 -10.16 3.43
C ILE A 234 -9.59 -8.96 4.37
N LEU A 235 -9.18 -7.79 3.88
CA LEU A 235 -9.08 -6.57 4.70
C LEU A 235 -10.44 -6.18 5.29
N ALA A 236 -11.50 -6.18 4.47
CA ALA A 236 -12.85 -5.88 4.93
C ALA A 236 -13.36 -6.91 5.97
N GLU A 237 -12.97 -8.17 5.85
CA GLU A 237 -13.27 -9.20 6.86
C GLU A 237 -12.46 -9.05 8.15
N GLY A 238 -11.23 -8.54 8.06
CA GLY A 238 -10.39 -8.17 9.19
C GLY A 238 -10.96 -6.98 9.96
N GLU A 239 -11.49 -5.98 9.27
CA GLU A 239 -12.08 -4.77 9.84
C GLU A 239 -13.40 -5.03 10.61
N LYS A 240 -14.12 -6.11 10.28
CA LYS A 240 -15.43 -6.40 10.87
C LYS A 240 -15.37 -6.60 12.39
N GLY A 241 -16.06 -5.69 13.10
CA GLY A 241 -16.16 -5.71 14.56
C GLY A 241 -14.94 -5.10 15.26
N LEU A 242 -14.06 -4.43 14.52
CA LEU A 242 -13.00 -3.61 15.08
C LEU A 242 -13.50 -2.20 15.39
N THR A 243 -12.98 -1.62 16.46
CA THR A 243 -12.99 -0.17 16.67
C THR A 243 -11.57 0.33 16.43
N LEU A 244 -11.40 1.19 15.43
CA LEU A 244 -10.13 1.79 15.07
C LEU A 244 -10.08 3.22 15.60
N GLN A 245 -9.04 3.52 16.37
CA GLN A 245 -8.69 4.87 16.77
C GLN A 245 -7.33 5.21 16.18
N ARG A 246 -7.22 6.32 15.46
CA ARG A 246 -5.96 6.86 14.95
C ARG A 246 -5.51 7.99 15.85
N TYR A 247 -4.27 7.96 16.31
CA TYR A 247 -3.68 9.03 17.09
C TYR A 247 -3.06 10.07 16.15
N LYS A 248 -3.48 11.34 16.28
CA LYS A 248 -2.88 12.46 15.53
C LYS A 248 -1.80 13.18 16.34
N GLY A 249 -1.91 13.14 17.66
CA GLY A 249 -0.93 13.70 18.59
C GLY A 249 -0.85 12.91 19.88
N LEU A 250 0.26 13.08 20.59
CA LEU A 250 0.56 12.46 21.87
C LEU A 250 -0.48 12.84 22.94
N GLY A 251 -1.03 14.06 22.84
CA GLY A 251 -2.07 14.56 23.76
C GLY A 251 -3.43 13.86 23.63
N GLU A 252 -3.65 13.05 22.59
CA GLU A 252 -4.85 12.23 22.44
C GLU A 252 -4.79 10.93 23.25
N MET A 253 -3.62 10.61 23.80
CA MET A 253 -3.40 9.43 24.65
C MET A 253 -3.58 9.79 26.12
N ASN A 254 -4.25 8.93 26.88
CA ASN A 254 -4.25 9.04 28.33
C ASN A 254 -2.83 8.78 28.89
N PRO A 255 -2.46 9.32 30.07
CA PRO A 255 -1.11 9.14 30.62
C PRO A 255 -0.64 7.68 30.71
N ASP A 256 -1.53 6.76 31.12
CA ASP A 256 -1.22 5.33 31.21
C ASP A 256 -0.93 4.74 29.81
N GLN A 257 -1.70 5.14 28.79
CA GLN A 257 -1.49 4.69 27.41
C GLN A 257 -0.17 5.20 26.86
N LEU A 258 0.16 6.48 27.11
CA LEU A 258 1.43 7.07 26.70
C LEU A 258 2.61 6.36 27.37
N TRP A 259 2.45 6.02 28.65
CA TRP A 259 3.45 5.25 29.40
C TRP A 259 3.67 3.88 28.77
N GLU A 260 2.62 3.06 28.69
CA GLU A 260 2.68 1.67 28.21
C GLU A 260 3.19 1.56 26.77
N THR A 261 2.87 2.53 25.92
CA THR A 261 3.20 2.45 24.49
C THR A 261 4.53 3.09 24.13
N THR A 262 4.92 4.16 24.83
CA THR A 262 5.98 5.06 24.33
C THR A 262 7.09 5.33 25.35
N LEU A 263 6.81 5.25 26.65
CA LEU A 263 7.80 5.56 27.70
C LEU A 263 8.39 4.32 28.39
N ASP A 264 7.61 3.24 28.50
CA ASP A 264 8.02 1.99 29.13
C ASP A 264 9.29 1.43 28.46
N PRO A 265 10.40 1.28 29.20
CA PRO A 265 11.65 0.73 28.67
C PRO A 265 11.53 -0.63 27.97
N GLU A 266 10.58 -1.47 28.40
CA GLU A 266 10.39 -2.83 27.87
C GLU A 266 9.52 -2.86 26.61
N ALA A 267 8.64 -1.87 26.41
CA ALA A 267 7.69 -1.83 25.29
C ALA A 267 8.02 -0.77 24.22
N ARG A 268 8.70 0.31 24.60
CA ARG A 268 8.93 1.45 23.71
C ARG A 268 9.79 1.09 22.49
N THR A 269 9.42 1.64 21.35
CA THR A 269 10.24 1.62 20.13
C THR A 269 10.96 2.95 19.97
N LEU A 270 12.28 2.90 19.78
CA LEU A 270 13.12 4.07 19.58
C LEU A 270 13.91 3.94 18.28
N LEU A 271 13.96 5.01 17.51
CA LEU A 271 14.84 5.14 16.35
C LEU A 271 16.09 5.91 16.77
N GLN A 272 17.27 5.28 16.65
CA GLN A 272 18.54 5.98 16.90
C GLN A 272 18.90 6.87 15.70
N VAL A 273 19.24 8.14 15.96
CA VAL A 273 19.60 9.10 14.92
C VAL A 273 21.03 8.84 14.44
N LYS A 274 21.24 8.79 13.11
CA LYS A 274 22.57 8.67 12.49
C LYS A 274 22.94 9.94 11.72
N VAL A 275 24.23 10.07 11.41
CA VAL A 275 24.77 11.24 10.70
C VAL A 275 24.21 11.36 9.28
N ASP A 276 23.99 10.23 8.59
CA ASP A 276 23.44 10.21 7.23
C ASP A 276 22.01 10.79 7.17
N ASP A 277 21.18 10.53 8.19
CA ASP A 277 19.80 11.03 8.30
C ASP A 277 19.74 12.57 8.38
N LEU A 278 20.83 13.22 8.80
CA LEU A 278 20.87 14.66 9.07
C LEU A 278 21.25 15.49 7.84
N ALA A 279 21.98 14.92 6.89
CA ALA A 279 22.25 15.59 5.62
C ALA A 279 20.93 15.86 4.87
N GLU A 280 19.99 14.92 4.95
CA GLU A 280 18.64 15.06 4.41
C GLU A 280 17.82 16.09 5.22
N ALA A 281 17.92 16.08 6.54
CA ALA A 281 17.25 17.04 7.41
C ALA A 281 17.73 18.50 7.24
N ASP A 282 19.04 18.73 7.04
CA ASP A 282 19.61 20.07 6.82
C ASP A 282 19.23 20.65 5.44
N ASP A 283 19.09 19.80 4.41
CA ASP A 283 18.56 20.20 3.11
C ASP A 283 17.09 20.61 3.20
N ILE A 284 16.25 19.81 3.87
CA ILE A 284 14.84 20.14 4.15
C ILE A 284 14.76 21.45 4.95
N PHE A 285 15.59 21.62 5.98
CA PHE A 285 15.63 22.83 6.79
C PHE A 285 16.04 24.06 5.97
N SER A 286 17.07 23.95 5.13
CA SER A 286 17.53 25.03 4.26
C SER A 286 16.47 25.44 3.24
N LYS A 287 15.70 24.47 2.72
CA LYS A 287 14.57 24.74 1.81
C LYS A 287 13.38 25.40 2.52
N LEU A 288 13.05 24.98 3.75
CA LEU A 288 11.89 25.47 4.49
C LEU A 288 12.13 26.78 5.24
N MET A 289 13.35 27.00 5.75
CA MET A 289 13.70 28.15 6.60
C MET A 289 14.71 29.09 5.96
N GLY A 290 15.19 28.81 4.75
CA GLY A 290 16.03 29.74 4.00
C GLY A 290 15.28 31.01 3.61
N ASP A 291 16.04 32.09 3.40
CA ASP A 291 15.51 33.40 2.99
C ASP A 291 14.91 33.40 1.57
N VAL A 292 15.16 32.33 0.81
CA VAL A 292 14.70 32.17 -0.57
C VAL A 292 13.30 31.55 -0.59
N VAL A 293 12.33 32.31 -1.07
CA VAL A 293 10.90 31.94 -1.08
C VAL A 293 10.59 30.80 -2.07
N GLU A 294 11.29 30.76 -3.21
CA GLU A 294 10.96 29.86 -4.32
C GLU A 294 11.17 28.37 -4.00
N PRO A 295 12.29 27.93 -3.39
CA PRO A 295 12.48 26.54 -2.96
C PRO A 295 11.44 26.08 -1.94
N ARG A 296 11.02 26.98 -1.03
CA ARG A 296 9.96 26.71 -0.06
C ARG A 296 8.62 26.49 -0.77
N ARG A 297 8.30 27.33 -1.76
CA ARG A 297 7.06 27.23 -2.55
C ARG A 297 7.00 25.94 -3.37
N GLU A 298 8.10 25.58 -4.04
CA GLU A 298 8.20 24.33 -4.80
C GLU A 298 8.10 23.11 -3.90
N PHE A 299 8.78 23.11 -2.74
CA PHE A 299 8.69 22.03 -1.77
C PHE A 299 7.25 21.85 -1.25
N ILE A 300 6.56 22.94 -0.90
CA ILE A 300 5.16 22.89 -0.48
C ILE A 300 4.27 22.40 -1.63
N GLN A 301 4.46 22.85 -2.87
CA GLN A 301 3.62 22.42 -4.00
C GLN A 301 3.84 20.96 -4.41
N GLN A 302 5.09 20.49 -4.41
CA GLN A 302 5.44 19.10 -4.74
C GLN A 302 4.94 18.13 -3.68
N ASN A 303 5.02 18.51 -2.40
CA ASN A 303 4.54 17.68 -1.30
C ASN A 303 3.05 17.90 -0.97
N ALA A 304 2.42 18.98 -1.43
CA ALA A 304 0.98 19.21 -1.24
C ALA A 304 0.12 18.15 -1.94
N LEU A 305 0.59 17.60 -3.06
CA LEU A 305 -0.05 16.47 -3.74
C LEU A 305 0.14 15.15 -2.96
N SER A 306 1.20 15.04 -2.15
CA SER A 306 1.41 13.92 -1.22
C SER A 306 0.55 14.03 0.05
N VAL A 307 0.09 15.25 0.36
CA VAL A 307 -0.79 15.58 1.49
C VAL A 307 -2.27 15.30 1.17
N GLU A 308 -2.64 14.91 -0.05
CA GLU A 308 -3.99 14.40 -0.37
C GLU A 308 -4.34 13.09 0.37
N HIS A 309 -3.40 12.46 1.08
CA HIS A 309 -3.66 11.32 1.99
C HIS A 309 -3.65 11.71 3.49
N LEU A 310 -3.92 12.97 3.83
CA LEU A 310 -4.23 13.37 5.21
C LEU A 310 -5.74 13.46 5.52
N ASP A 311 -6.60 13.40 4.49
CA ASP A 311 -8.02 13.15 4.65
C ASP A 311 -8.44 12.02 3.69
N PHE A 312 -8.96 10.93 4.29
CA PHE A 312 -9.78 9.81 3.82
C PHE A 312 -9.26 8.44 4.26
#